data_AF-A0A8T2TWP4-F1
#
_entry.id   AF-A0A8T2TWP4-F1
#
_cell.length_a   1.000
_cell.length_b   1.000
_cell.length_c   1.000
_cell.angle_alpha   90.00
_cell.angle_beta   90.00
_cell.angle_gamma   90.00
#
_symmetry.space_group_name_H-M   'P 1'
#
loop_
_entity.id
_entity.type
_entity.pdbx_description
1 polymer ?
#
loop_
_entity_poly.entity_id
_entity_poly.type
_entity_poly.pdbx_seq_one_letter_code
_entity_poly.pdbx_strand_id
1 'polypeptide(L)'
;MRDEGLSPDAFTFMWVLKAYTSIGAIEKGEEIYAEAKNQGSLQKDIMLGTSFLDMYGRCGNLARAQDVFNELPVQDIASWTALIAGYAQHGLGNEALNCFERMQEAGFSPNAATFTCILKACGSIGAAEKGEAVHHAVYGQGLLKKDVVLGTALVDMYAKLGALANAQEVFDEISTWNTASWS
;
A
#
# COMPACT_ATOMS: atom_id res chain seq x y z
N MET A 1 -0.67 36.39 -26.82
CA MET A 1 -2.01 35.78 -26.66
C MET A 1 -2.02 35.17 -25.28
N ARG A 2 -3.01 35.52 -24.45
CA ARG A 2 -3.12 35.05 -23.07
C ARG A 2 -3.45 33.56 -23.14
N ASP A 3 -2.51 32.73 -22.70
CA ASP A 3 -2.76 31.31 -22.53
C ASP A 3 -3.75 31.18 -21.36
N GLU A 4 -4.92 30.59 -21.64
CA GLU A 4 -5.97 30.41 -20.65
C GLU A 4 -5.43 29.53 -19.53
N GLY A 5 -5.34 30.09 -18.32
CA GLY A 5 -4.89 29.43 -17.10
C GLY A 5 -5.86 28.34 -16.67
N LEU A 6 -5.79 27.19 -17.34
CA LEU A 6 -6.35 25.94 -16.86
C LEU A 6 -5.50 25.49 -15.67
N SER A 7 -5.98 25.79 -14.47
CA SER A 7 -5.50 25.14 -13.24
C SER A 7 -5.52 23.64 -13.48
N PRO A 8 -4.37 22.93 -13.44
CA PRO A 8 -4.36 21.49 -13.64
C PRO A 8 -5.30 20.85 -12.62
N ASP A 9 -6.25 20.04 -13.09
CA ASP A 9 -7.12 19.27 -12.22
C ASP A 9 -6.37 18.05 -11.65
N ALA A 10 -6.93 17.42 -10.62
CA ALA A 10 -6.33 16.26 -9.99
C ALA A 10 -6.12 15.08 -10.96
N PHE A 11 -6.93 15.01 -12.02
CA PHE A 11 -6.80 14.03 -13.10
C PHE A 11 -5.53 14.24 -13.94
N THR A 12 -5.22 15.49 -14.25
CA THR A 12 -3.99 15.88 -14.97
C THR A 12 -2.76 15.53 -14.14
N PHE A 13 -2.78 15.85 -12.84
CA PHE A 13 -1.70 15.46 -11.93
C PHE A 13 -1.54 13.95 -11.78
N MET A 14 -2.66 13.19 -11.70
CA MET A 14 -2.63 11.73 -11.59
C MET A 14 -1.98 11.06 -12.82
N TRP A 15 -2.31 11.50 -14.04
CA TRP A 15 -1.70 10.97 -15.27
C TRP A 15 -0.21 11.27 -15.36
N VAL A 16 0.17 12.48 -14.97
CA VAL A 16 1.56 12.93 -14.96
C VAL A 16 2.37 12.17 -13.91
N LEU A 17 1.82 11.94 -12.71
CA LEU A 17 2.46 11.16 -11.65
C LEU A 17 2.69 9.70 -12.06
N LYS A 18 1.71 9.07 -12.72
CA LYS A 18 1.83 7.68 -13.21
C LYS A 18 2.92 7.52 -14.28
N ALA A 19 3.10 8.54 -15.14
CA ALA A 19 4.20 8.57 -16.10
C ALA A 19 5.57 8.69 -15.40
N TYR A 20 5.68 9.54 -14.38
CA TYR A 20 6.95 9.77 -13.68
C TYR A 20 7.36 8.66 -12.70
N THR A 21 6.40 7.91 -12.14
CA THR A 21 6.71 6.67 -11.40
C THR A 21 7.45 5.62 -12.24
N SER A 22 7.37 5.71 -13.57
CA SER A 22 8.07 4.80 -14.49
C SER A 22 9.48 5.28 -14.85
N ILE A 23 9.80 6.56 -14.61
CA ILE A 23 11.03 7.23 -15.08
C ILE A 23 12.00 7.54 -13.92
N GLY A 24 11.56 7.43 -12.65
CA GLY A 24 12.40 7.73 -11.49
C GLY A 24 12.73 9.22 -11.34
N ALA A 25 11.94 10.09 -11.96
CA ALA A 25 12.16 11.53 -11.98
C ALA A 25 11.59 12.21 -10.71
N ILE A 26 12.23 11.95 -9.56
CA ILE A 26 11.85 12.53 -8.25
C ILE A 26 11.87 14.07 -8.29
N GLU A 27 12.85 14.67 -8.99
CA GLU A 27 13.02 16.12 -9.06
C GLU A 27 11.79 16.84 -9.63
N LYS A 28 11.19 16.30 -10.70
CA LYS A 28 9.96 16.85 -11.27
C LYS A 28 8.75 16.59 -10.38
N GLY A 29 8.73 15.47 -9.65
CA GLY A 29 7.69 15.18 -8.66
C GLY A 29 7.67 16.21 -7.53
N GLU A 30 8.85 16.65 -7.07
CA GLU A 30 9.02 17.69 -6.04
C GLU A 30 8.53 19.06 -6.52
N GLU A 31 8.85 19.46 -7.76
CA GLU A 31 8.37 20.73 -8.34
C GLU A 31 6.84 20.79 -8.39
N ILE A 32 6.22 19.71 -8.87
CA ILE A 32 4.77 19.56 -8.97
C ILE A 32 4.13 19.53 -7.57
N TYR A 33 4.76 18.85 -6.60
CA TYR A 33 4.30 18.84 -5.22
C TYR A 33 4.32 20.23 -4.59
N ALA A 34 5.41 20.97 -4.77
CA ALA A 34 5.55 22.33 -4.25
C ALA A 34 4.48 23.28 -4.85
N GLU A 35 4.20 23.15 -6.14
CA GLU A 35 3.15 23.93 -6.80
C GLU A 35 1.75 23.56 -6.30
N ALA A 36 1.45 22.26 -6.20
CA ALA A 36 0.18 21.77 -5.65
C ALA A 36 -0.04 22.22 -4.20
N LYS A 37 1.04 22.29 -3.40
CA LYS A 37 1.02 22.81 -2.03
C LYS A 37 0.76 24.31 -1.99
N ASN A 38 1.44 25.10 -2.81
CA ASN A 38 1.24 26.55 -2.89
C ASN A 38 -0.17 26.94 -3.34
N GLN A 39 -0.79 26.13 -4.20
CA GLN A 39 -2.17 26.33 -4.66
C GLN A 39 -3.24 25.83 -3.66
N GLY A 40 -2.82 25.18 -2.57
CA GLY A 40 -3.72 24.56 -1.58
C GLY A 40 -4.49 23.36 -2.15
N SER A 41 -4.05 22.78 -3.27
CA SER A 41 -4.74 21.70 -3.97
C SER A 41 -4.69 20.38 -3.20
N LEU A 42 -3.61 20.15 -2.43
CA LEU A 42 -3.47 18.98 -1.54
C LEU A 42 -4.53 18.93 -0.43
N GLN A 43 -5.04 20.09 -0.01
CA GLN A 43 -6.08 20.18 1.02
C GLN A 43 -7.47 19.93 0.45
N LYS A 44 -7.64 20.14 -0.87
CA LYS A 44 -8.91 20.00 -1.58
C LYS A 44 -9.09 18.60 -2.15
N ASP A 45 -8.01 17.86 -2.37
CA ASP A 45 -8.03 16.56 -3.04
C ASP A 45 -7.13 15.52 -2.32
N ILE A 46 -7.79 14.60 -1.60
CA ILE A 46 -7.13 13.49 -0.89
C ILE A 46 -6.51 12.48 -1.87
N MET A 47 -7.09 12.33 -3.07
CA MET A 47 -6.57 11.42 -4.10
C MET A 47 -5.25 11.95 -4.66
N LEU A 48 -5.13 13.28 -4.79
CA LEU A 48 -3.88 13.92 -5.20
C LEU A 48 -2.77 13.67 -4.17
N GLY A 49 -3.06 13.85 -2.89
CA GLY A 49 -2.13 13.56 -1.80
C GLY A 49 -1.68 12.09 -1.76
N THR A 50 -2.62 11.16 -1.93
CA THR A 50 -2.34 9.71 -2.01
C THR A 50 -1.48 9.38 -3.24
N SER A 51 -1.67 10.07 -4.36
CA SER A 51 -0.89 9.87 -5.59
C SER A 51 0.56 10.34 -5.42
N PHE A 52 0.80 11.47 -4.75
CA PHE A 52 2.16 11.89 -4.41
C PHE A 52 2.83 10.90 -3.48
N LEU A 53 2.08 10.39 -2.50
CA LEU A 53 2.59 9.41 -1.56
C LEU A 53 2.99 8.09 -2.25
N ASP A 54 2.16 7.57 -3.16
CA ASP A 54 2.52 6.40 -3.99
C ASP A 54 3.74 6.68 -4.87
N MET A 55 3.85 7.89 -5.45
CA MET A 55 4.99 8.29 -6.27
C MET A 55 6.30 8.29 -5.46
N TYR A 56 6.32 8.96 -4.30
CA TYR A 56 7.48 8.96 -3.43
C TYR A 56 7.83 7.58 -2.89
N GLY A 57 6.80 6.78 -2.57
CA GLY A 57 6.92 5.40 -2.14
C GLY A 57 7.63 4.52 -3.17
N ARG A 58 7.22 4.57 -4.44
CA ARG A 58 7.84 3.81 -5.54
C ARG A 58 9.24 4.28 -5.89
N CYS A 59 9.51 5.58 -5.72
CA CYS A 59 10.83 6.14 -5.98
C CYS A 59 11.83 5.90 -4.84
N GLY A 60 11.42 5.26 -3.74
CA GLY A 60 12.27 4.99 -2.57
C GLY A 60 12.53 6.21 -1.69
N ASN A 61 11.93 7.36 -1.97
CA ASN A 61 12.02 8.54 -1.10
C ASN A 61 10.97 8.48 0.01
N LEU A 62 11.13 7.49 0.89
CA LEU A 62 10.14 7.18 1.93
C LEU A 62 10.06 8.24 3.02
N ALA A 63 11.14 9.01 3.24
CA ALA A 63 11.11 10.18 4.11
C ALA A 63 10.09 11.21 3.60
N ARG A 64 10.15 11.54 2.29
CA ARG A 64 9.16 12.43 1.69
C ARG A 64 7.77 11.84 1.65
N ALA A 65 7.63 10.53 1.39
CA ALA A 65 6.32 9.87 1.48
C ALA A 65 5.68 10.03 2.87
N GLN A 66 6.50 9.91 3.93
CA GLN A 66 6.05 10.10 5.31
C GLN A 66 5.72 11.58 5.62
N ASP A 67 6.49 12.53 5.09
CA ASP A 67 6.19 13.96 5.22
C ASP A 67 4.85 14.31 4.57
N VAL A 68 4.64 13.87 3.33
CA VAL A 68 3.37 14.05 2.61
C VAL A 68 2.21 13.45 3.42
N PHE A 69 2.39 12.23 3.94
CA PHE A 69 1.37 11.57 4.76
C PHE A 69 0.98 12.39 6.00
N ASN A 70 1.97 12.98 6.67
CA ASN A 70 1.76 13.80 7.86
C ASN A 70 1.12 15.15 7.52
N GLU A 71 1.31 15.65 6.30
CA GLU A 71 0.72 16.89 5.79
C GLU A 71 -0.73 16.72 5.28
N LEU A 72 -1.20 15.48 5.09
CA LEU A 72 -2.58 15.22 4.64
C LEU A 72 -3.59 15.70 5.69
N PRO A 73 -4.63 16.46 5.29
CA PRO A 73 -5.67 16.91 6.23
C PRO A 73 -6.52 15.76 6.76
N VAL A 74 -6.67 14.70 5.97
CA VAL A 74 -7.39 13.47 6.33
C VAL A 74 -6.58 12.30 5.81
N GLN A 75 -6.22 11.39 6.71
CA GLN A 75 -5.61 10.11 6.37
C GLN A 75 -6.74 9.08 6.23
N ASP A 76 -6.82 8.44 5.08
CA ASP A 76 -7.76 7.36 4.79
C ASP A 76 -7.05 6.02 4.58
N ILE A 77 -7.81 4.95 4.39
CA ILE A 77 -7.27 3.59 4.17
C ILE A 77 -6.30 3.57 2.98
N ALA A 78 -6.55 4.36 1.92
CA ALA A 78 -5.73 4.38 0.73
C ALA A 78 -4.35 4.99 1.01
N SER A 79 -4.30 6.14 1.70
CA SER A 79 -3.04 6.79 2.10
C SER A 79 -2.19 5.93 3.04
N TRP A 80 -2.80 5.27 4.04
CA TRP A 80 -2.11 4.30 4.90
C TRP A 80 -1.56 3.12 4.11
N THR A 81 -2.38 2.55 3.21
CA THR A 81 -1.99 1.39 2.39
C THR A 81 -0.84 1.75 1.46
N ALA A 82 -0.86 2.93 0.84
CA ALA A 82 0.22 3.38 -0.03
C ALA A 82 1.53 3.58 0.75
N LEU A 83 1.48 4.10 1.97
CA LEU A 83 2.67 4.28 2.83
C LEU A 83 3.27 2.92 3.22
N ILE A 84 2.43 2.00 3.69
CA ILE A 84 2.82 0.63 4.05
C ILE A 84 3.40 -0.10 2.84
N ALA A 85 2.78 0.05 1.66
CA ALA A 85 3.25 -0.56 0.42
C ALA A 85 4.64 -0.04 0.03
N GLY A 86 4.89 1.27 0.17
CA GLY A 86 6.21 1.87 -0.07
C GLY A 86 7.29 1.24 0.82
N TYR A 87 7.06 1.19 2.13
CA TYR A 87 8.00 0.55 3.06
C TYR A 87 8.24 -0.93 2.74
N ALA A 88 7.18 -1.70 2.49
CA ALA A 88 7.26 -3.12 2.17
C ALA A 88 7.99 -3.40 0.84
N GLN A 89 7.84 -2.54 -0.17
CA GLN A 89 8.53 -2.67 -1.47
C GLN A 89 10.03 -2.44 -1.37
N HIS A 90 10.46 -1.56 -0.48
CA HIS A 90 11.87 -1.23 -0.27
C HIS A 90 12.56 -2.06 0.83
N GLY A 91 11.90 -3.13 1.31
CA GLY A 91 12.47 -4.05 2.31
C GLY A 91 12.50 -3.50 3.73
N LEU A 92 11.85 -2.36 3.98
CA LEU A 92 11.70 -1.74 5.30
C LEU A 92 10.50 -2.34 6.04
N GLY A 93 10.58 -3.65 6.31
CA GLY A 93 9.45 -4.41 6.85
C GLY A 93 9.05 -4.03 8.27
N ASN A 94 9.99 -3.57 9.11
CA ASN A 94 9.69 -3.11 10.47
C ASN A 94 8.88 -1.81 10.44
N GLU A 95 9.24 -0.89 9.55
CA GLU A 95 8.57 0.38 9.33
C GLU A 95 7.17 0.16 8.76
N ALA A 96 7.01 -0.80 7.85
CA ALA A 96 5.71 -1.22 7.33
C ALA A 96 4.80 -1.74 8.45
N LEU A 97 5.31 -2.58 9.35
CA LEU A 97 4.56 -3.10 10.50
C LEU A 97 4.18 -2.00 11.49
N ASN A 98 5.09 -1.08 11.80
CA ASN A 98 4.80 0.06 12.67
C ASN A 98 3.67 0.93 12.07
N CYS A 99 3.71 1.21 10.76
CA CYS A 99 2.62 1.92 10.08
C CYS A 99 1.29 1.15 10.16
N PHE A 100 1.32 -0.17 10.05
CA PHE A 100 0.12 -1.02 10.17
C PHE A 100 -0.47 -1.05 11.57
N GLU A 101 0.36 -1.03 12.61
CA GLU A 101 -0.10 -0.91 14.00
C GLU A 101 -0.75 0.46 14.23
N ARG A 102 -0.08 1.54 13.81
CA ARG A 102 -0.62 2.91 13.89
C ARG A 102 -1.93 3.07 13.13
N MET A 103 -2.06 2.44 11.96
CA MET A 103 -3.31 2.42 11.18
C MET A 103 -4.46 1.81 11.98
N GLN A 104 -4.22 0.69 12.66
CA GLN A 104 -5.24 0.02 13.49
C GLN A 104 -5.57 0.81 14.76
N GLU A 105 -4.58 1.40 15.41
CA GLU A 105 -4.78 2.28 16.58
C GLU A 105 -5.60 3.52 16.22
N ALA A 106 -5.44 4.04 15.01
CA ALA A 106 -6.27 5.11 14.46
C ALA A 106 -7.69 4.66 14.06
N GLY A 107 -8.04 3.38 14.26
CA GLY A 107 -9.37 2.83 14.03
C GLY A 107 -9.64 2.41 12.59
N PHE A 108 -8.63 2.40 11.71
CA PHE A 108 -8.81 1.97 10.33
C PHE A 108 -8.71 0.45 10.20
N SER A 109 -9.71 -0.17 9.57
CA SER A 109 -9.65 -1.58 9.21
C SER A 109 -8.74 -1.77 7.99
N PRO A 110 -7.68 -2.61 8.09
CA PRO A 110 -6.88 -2.98 6.93
C PRO A 110 -7.71 -3.64 5.85
N ASN A 111 -7.32 -3.45 4.59
CA ASN A 111 -7.93 -4.13 3.44
C ASN A 111 -6.99 -5.22 2.88
N ALA A 112 -7.44 -5.94 1.85
CA ALA A 112 -6.66 -7.02 1.25
C ALA A 112 -5.28 -6.57 0.73
N ALA A 113 -5.18 -5.36 0.17
CA ALA A 113 -3.91 -4.79 -0.29
C ALA A 113 -2.97 -4.48 0.88
N THR A 114 -3.50 -3.93 1.98
CA THR A 114 -2.73 -3.71 3.21
C THR A 114 -2.17 -5.03 3.75
N PHE A 115 -3.02 -6.06 3.87
CA PHE A 115 -2.59 -7.36 4.37
C PHE A 115 -1.54 -8.02 3.47
N THR A 116 -1.70 -7.93 2.15
CA THR A 116 -0.69 -8.43 1.19
C THR A 116 0.67 -7.78 1.43
N CYS A 117 0.71 -6.46 1.61
CA CYS A 117 1.96 -5.73 1.87
C CYS A 117 2.61 -6.18 3.20
N ILE A 118 1.80 -6.35 4.24
CA ILE A 118 2.28 -6.76 5.57
C ILE A 118 2.75 -8.21 5.58
N LEU A 119 2.07 -9.12 4.91
CA LEU A 119 2.51 -10.51 4.79
C LEU A 119 3.86 -10.61 4.09
N LYS A 120 4.06 -9.85 3.02
CA LYS A 120 5.35 -9.74 2.34
C LYS A 120 6.43 -9.19 3.28
N ALA A 121 6.11 -8.16 4.07
CA ALA A 121 7.02 -7.61 5.07
C ALA A 121 7.39 -8.66 6.13
N CYS A 122 6.41 -9.35 6.71
CA CYS A 122 6.61 -10.40 7.71
C CYS A 122 7.51 -11.53 7.19
N GLY A 123 7.25 -12.02 5.98
CA GLY A 123 8.08 -13.06 5.35
C GLY A 123 9.50 -12.57 5.05
N SER A 124 9.71 -11.27 4.84
CA SER A 124 11.04 -10.72 4.53
C SER A 124 11.89 -10.49 5.78
N ILE A 125 11.27 -10.10 6.91
CA ILE A 125 11.99 -9.82 8.17
C ILE A 125 11.97 -11.00 9.15
N GLY A 126 11.25 -12.08 8.84
CA GLY A 126 11.13 -13.25 9.71
C GLY A 126 10.12 -13.08 10.86
N ALA A 127 9.16 -12.16 10.75
CA ALA A 127 8.19 -11.87 11.82
C ALA A 127 7.03 -12.87 11.83
N ALA A 128 7.30 -14.11 12.28
CA ALA A 128 6.33 -15.20 12.27
C ALA A 128 5.06 -14.92 13.09
N GLU A 129 5.21 -14.44 14.33
CA GLU A 129 4.08 -14.14 15.22
C GLU A 129 3.13 -13.09 14.61
N LYS A 130 3.70 -12.05 13.97
CA LYS A 130 2.91 -11.02 13.28
C LYS A 130 2.25 -11.57 12.02
N GLY A 131 2.94 -12.42 11.26
CA GLY A 131 2.38 -13.10 10.09
C GLY A 131 1.18 -13.98 10.45
N GLU A 132 1.26 -14.72 11.55
CA GLU A 132 0.17 -15.57 12.05
C GLU A 132 -1.01 -14.75 12.57
N ALA A 133 -0.76 -13.67 13.31
CA ALA A 133 -1.81 -12.74 13.73
C ALA A 133 -2.55 -12.14 12.52
N VAL A 134 -1.82 -11.79 11.46
CA VAL A 134 -2.42 -11.30 10.20
C VAL A 134 -3.22 -12.39 9.50
N HIS A 135 -2.73 -13.63 9.47
CA HIS A 135 -3.48 -14.75 8.92
C HIS A 135 -4.84 -14.92 9.62
N HIS A 136 -4.88 -14.91 10.96
CA HIS A 136 -6.13 -14.98 11.71
C HIS A 136 -7.08 -13.81 11.41
N ALA A 137 -6.55 -12.59 11.25
CA ALA A 137 -7.35 -11.44 10.87
C ALA A 137 -7.96 -11.60 9.46
N VAL A 138 -7.17 -12.05 8.48
CA VAL A 138 -7.62 -12.32 7.10
C VAL A 138 -8.70 -13.39 7.07
N TYR A 139 -8.53 -14.46 7.86
CA TYR A 139 -9.50 -15.54 7.98
C TYR A 139 -10.81 -15.04 8.61
N GLY A 140 -10.73 -14.30 9.73
CA GLY A 140 -11.90 -13.76 10.42
C GLY A 140 -12.71 -12.77 9.58
N GLN A 141 -12.08 -12.04 8.66
CA GLN A 141 -12.76 -11.14 7.73
C GLN A 141 -13.29 -11.86 6.46
N GLY A 142 -13.02 -13.15 6.31
CA GLY A 142 -13.42 -13.94 5.15
C GLY A 142 -12.82 -13.43 3.83
N LEU A 143 -11.66 -12.76 3.90
CA LEU A 143 -11.01 -12.18 2.73
C LEU A 143 -10.28 -13.21 1.87
N LEU A 144 -9.85 -14.32 2.48
CA LEU A 144 -9.12 -15.39 1.78
C LEU A 144 -9.90 -15.95 0.56
N LYS A 145 -11.23 -16.02 0.67
CA LYS A 145 -12.11 -16.52 -0.40
C LYS A 145 -12.36 -15.50 -1.51
N LYS A 146 -12.07 -14.23 -1.26
CA LYS A 146 -12.38 -13.11 -2.15
C LYS A 146 -11.16 -12.63 -2.92
N ASP A 147 -9.96 -12.94 -2.43
CA ASP A 147 -8.72 -12.41 -2.97
C ASP A 147 -7.63 -13.50 -3.06
N VAL A 148 -7.44 -14.04 -4.27
CA VAL A 148 -6.41 -15.05 -4.58
C VAL A 148 -5.00 -14.50 -4.41
N VAL A 149 -4.79 -13.19 -4.61
CA VAL A 149 -3.49 -12.54 -4.43
C VAL A 149 -3.10 -12.55 -2.96
N LEU A 150 -4.06 -12.22 -2.09
CA LEU A 150 -3.87 -12.30 -0.64
C LEU A 150 -3.58 -13.72 -0.16
N GLY A 151 -4.29 -14.72 -0.69
CA GLY A 151 -4.01 -16.12 -0.41
C GLY A 151 -2.61 -16.55 -0.83
N THR A 152 -2.17 -16.13 -2.03
CA THR A 152 -0.80 -16.40 -2.52
C THR A 152 0.25 -15.73 -1.63
N ALA A 153 -0.02 -14.52 -1.13
CA ALA A 153 0.88 -13.81 -0.22
C ALA A 153 1.02 -14.51 1.14
N LEU A 154 -0.04 -15.15 1.66
CA LEU A 154 0.02 -15.97 2.87
C LEU A 154 0.91 -17.20 2.66
N VAL A 155 0.75 -17.89 1.53
CA VAL A 155 1.58 -19.05 1.17
C VAL A 155 3.05 -18.65 1.05
N ASP A 156 3.36 -17.56 0.34
CA ASP A 156 4.72 -17.03 0.21
C ASP A 156 5.33 -16.64 1.56
N MET A 157 4.53 -16.01 2.44
CA MET A 157 4.96 -15.64 3.79
C MET A 157 5.33 -16.88 4.61
N TYR A 158 4.46 -17.88 4.71
CA TYR A 158 4.76 -19.11 5.45
C TYR A 158 5.93 -19.89 4.85
N ALA A 159 6.04 -19.94 3.52
CA ALA A 159 7.16 -20.57 2.84
C ALA A 159 8.50 -19.91 3.21
N LYS A 160 8.56 -18.58 3.23
CA LYS A 160 9.76 -17.81 3.65
C LYS A 160 10.14 -18.03 5.10
N LEU A 161 9.16 -18.28 5.97
CA LEU A 161 9.39 -18.61 7.37
C LEU A 161 9.74 -20.08 7.61
N GLY A 162 9.74 -20.92 6.57
CA GLY A 162 9.98 -22.37 6.67
C GLY A 162 8.80 -23.17 7.22
N ALA A 163 7.64 -22.55 7.43
CA ALA A 163 6.42 -23.19 7.91
C ALA A 163 5.64 -23.84 6.76
N LEU A 164 6.24 -24.84 6.10
CA LEU A 164 5.70 -25.46 4.89
C LEU A 164 4.35 -26.15 5.09
N ALA A 165 4.09 -26.67 6.29
CA ALA A 165 2.80 -27.28 6.62
C ALA A 165 1.66 -26.25 6.54
N ASN A 166 1.84 -25.08 7.18
CA ASN A 166 0.88 -23.98 7.12
C ASN A 166 0.74 -23.41 5.71
N ALA A 167 1.85 -23.34 4.95
CA ALA A 167 1.81 -22.92 3.54
C ALA A 167 0.95 -23.87 2.69
N GLN A 168 1.08 -25.18 2.90
CA GLN A 168 0.28 -26.19 2.19
C GLN A 168 -1.20 -26.11 2.59
N GLU A 169 -1.50 -25.95 3.89
CA GLU A 169 -2.87 -25.82 4.39
C GLU A 169 -3.60 -24.65 3.71
N VAL A 170 -2.97 -23.46 3.70
CA VAL A 170 -3.54 -22.28 3.04
C VAL A 170 -3.70 -22.51 1.53
N PHE A 171 -2.75 -23.18 0.88
CA PHE A 171 -2.82 -23.50 -0.55
C PHE A 171 -3.97 -24.46 -0.89
N ASP A 172 -4.18 -25.49 -0.06
CA ASP A 172 -5.25 -26.46 -0.22
C ASP A 172 -6.61 -25.78 -0.03
N GLU A 173 -6.75 -24.91 0.97
CA GLU A 173 -7.95 -24.11 1.16
C GLU A 173 -8.26 -23.28 -0.10
N ILE A 174 -7.30 -22.50 -0.60
CA ILE A 174 -7.52 -21.68 -1.81
C ILE A 174 -7.92 -22.55 -3.03
N SER A 175 -7.28 -23.71 -3.18
CA SER A 175 -7.53 -24.64 -4.30
C SER A 175 -8.94 -25.24 -4.27
N THR A 176 -9.43 -25.60 -3.08
CA THR A 176 -10.79 -26.16 -2.94
C THR A 176 -11.86 -25.15 -3.36
N TRP A 177 -11.74 -23.88 -2.97
CA TRP A 177 -12.70 -22.84 -3.34
C TRP A 177 -12.66 -22.48 -4.83
N ASN A 178 -11.47 -22.42 -5.42
CA ASN A 178 -11.33 -22.16 -6.86
C ASN A 178 -11.98 -23.24 -7.72
N THR A 179 -12.07 -24.49 -7.25
CA THR A 179 -12.80 -25.54 -7.97
C THR A 179 -14.32 -25.46 -7.80
N ALA A 180 -14.80 -25.01 -6.64
CA ALA A 180 -16.23 -24.90 -6.33
C ALA A 180 -16.93 -23.71 -7.01
N SER A 181 -16.19 -22.70 -7.49
CA SER A 181 -16.76 -21.54 -8.19
C SER A 181 -17.11 -21.76 -9.66
N TRP A 182 -16.73 -22.91 -10.25
CA TRP A 182 -16.98 -23.26 -11.65
C TRP A 182 -17.98 -24.41 -11.85
N SER A 183 -18.60 -24.89 -10.77
CA SER A 183 -19.63 -25.94 -10.74
C SER A 183 -20.97 -25.38 -10.30
#